data_AF-A0A2N9LX51-F1
#
_entry.id   AF-A0A2N9LX51-F1
#
_cell.length_a   1.000
_cell.length_b   1.000
_cell.length_c   1.000
_cell.angle_alpha   90.00
_cell.angle_beta   90.00
_cell.angle_gamma   90.00
#
_symmetry.space_group_name_H-M   'P 1'
#
loop_
_entity.id
_entity.type
_entity.pdbx_description
1 polymer ?
#
loop_
_entity_poly.entity_id
_entity_poly.type
_entity_poly.pdbx_seq_one_letter_code
_entity_poly.pdbx_strand_id
1 'polypeptide(L)'
;MRLAKQMIAGWLVVAATIAVGQANNASQKSDAKADPQKGQPAATDRGQQVFNQNCLRCHNTPEGFSPSISGTIAKHMRVRAGLSDKDYKALLKFFNP
;
A
#
# COMPACT_ATOMS: atom_id res chain seq x y z
N MET A 1 -17.03 -52.87 -22.34
CA MET A 1 -15.70 -52.46 -21.82
C MET A 1 -14.81 -51.88 -22.92
N ARG A 2 -15.26 -50.83 -23.64
CA ARG A 2 -14.49 -50.18 -24.73
C ARG A 2 -14.69 -48.66 -24.78
N LEU A 3 -15.03 -48.02 -23.66
CA LEU A 3 -15.13 -46.54 -23.58
C LEU A 3 -14.17 -45.91 -22.54
N ALA A 4 -13.44 -46.71 -21.77
CA ALA A 4 -12.54 -46.20 -20.71
C ALA A 4 -11.08 -45.99 -21.16
N LYS A 5 -10.76 -46.14 -22.45
CA LYS A 5 -9.36 -46.15 -22.95
C LYS A 5 -9.01 -44.96 -23.86
N GLN A 6 -9.91 -44.00 -24.05
CA GLN A 6 -9.65 -42.79 -24.86
C GLN A 6 -9.32 -41.53 -24.04
N MET A 7 -9.11 -41.66 -22.73
CA MET A 7 -8.80 -40.53 -21.83
C MET A 7 -7.33 -40.49 -21.40
N ILE A 8 -6.37 -40.79 -22.30
CA ILE A 8 -4.92 -40.69 -21.99
C ILE A 8 -4.10 -40.09 -23.16
N ALA A 9 -4.68 -39.83 -24.33
CA ALA A 9 -3.92 -39.36 -25.49
C ALA A 9 -4.40 -37.98 -25.94
N GLY A 10 -3.83 -36.93 -25.35
CA GLY A 10 -4.02 -35.59 -25.88
C GLY A 10 -3.98 -34.54 -24.80
N TRP A 11 -2.77 -34.15 -24.40
CA TRP A 11 -2.35 -32.75 -24.23
C TRP A 11 -0.89 -32.76 -23.76
N LEU A 12 -0.03 -33.12 -24.71
CA LEU A 12 1.38 -32.78 -24.70
C LEU A 12 1.62 -32.10 -26.05
N VAL A 13 2.43 -31.04 -26.02
CA VAL A 13 2.89 -30.21 -27.16
C VAL A 13 1.99 -29.00 -27.48
N VAL A 14 2.34 -27.82 -26.93
CA VAL A 14 2.77 -26.65 -27.71
C VAL A 14 3.76 -25.86 -26.85
N ALA A 15 5.04 -25.96 -27.19
CA ALA A 15 6.10 -25.07 -26.71
C ALA A 15 6.68 -24.31 -27.91
N ALA A 16 7.12 -23.07 -27.65
CA ALA A 16 7.90 -22.17 -28.52
C ALA A 16 7.08 -21.45 -29.62
N THR A 17 7.24 -20.17 -29.95
CA THR A 17 8.16 -19.03 -29.72
C THR A 17 7.30 -17.76 -29.94
N ILE A 18 7.61 -16.52 -29.52
CA ILE A 18 8.58 -15.56 -30.06
C ILE A 18 8.45 -14.30 -29.17
N ALA A 19 9.55 -13.77 -28.64
CA ALA A 19 9.63 -12.35 -28.31
C ALA A 19 11.09 -11.89 -28.40
N VAL A 20 11.51 -11.54 -29.62
CA VAL A 20 12.69 -10.69 -29.84
C VAL A 20 12.26 -9.26 -29.53
N GLY A 21 12.96 -8.64 -28.58
CA GLY A 21 12.78 -7.23 -28.23
C GLY A 21 13.98 -6.70 -27.47
N GLN A 22 15.14 -6.63 -28.14
CA GLN A 22 16.27 -5.84 -27.66
C GLN A 22 15.97 -4.36 -27.93
N ALA A 23 15.62 -3.61 -26.89
CA ALA A 23 15.76 -2.16 -26.88
C ALA A 23 16.89 -1.80 -25.92
N ASN A 24 18.06 -1.52 -26.51
CA ASN A 24 19.17 -0.89 -25.83
C ASN A 24 18.71 0.46 -25.27
N ASN A 25 18.77 0.64 -23.95
CA ASN A 25 18.93 1.97 -23.40
C ASN A 25 20.13 1.94 -22.47
N ALA A 26 21.19 2.59 -22.95
CA ALA A 26 22.44 2.79 -22.26
C ALA A 26 22.13 3.32 -20.85
N SER A 27 22.57 2.55 -19.87
CA SER A 27 22.54 2.91 -18.46
C SER A 27 23.32 4.22 -18.31
N GLN A 28 22.57 5.31 -18.11
CA GLN A 28 23.11 6.58 -17.67
C GLN A 28 23.87 6.34 -16.37
N LYS A 29 25.21 6.41 -16.45
CA LYS A 29 26.02 6.64 -15.27
C LYS A 29 25.81 8.08 -14.83
N SER A 30 25.81 8.22 -13.51
CA SER A 30 26.31 9.35 -12.73
C SER A 30 25.29 10.35 -12.19
N ASP A 31 25.06 10.16 -10.89
CA ASP A 31 25.08 11.18 -9.84
C ASP A 31 23.77 11.94 -9.56
N ALA A 32 22.73 11.18 -9.19
CA ALA A 32 21.82 11.65 -8.16
C ALA A 32 22.31 11.11 -6.81
N LYS A 33 22.81 12.03 -5.97
CA LYS A 33 23.16 11.83 -4.57
C LYS A 33 22.01 11.08 -3.88
N ALA A 34 22.15 9.76 -3.75
CA ALA A 34 21.24 8.93 -2.99
C ALA A 34 21.38 9.35 -1.53
N ASP A 35 20.36 10.01 -0.99
CA ASP A 35 20.23 10.16 0.45
C ASP A 35 20.08 8.75 1.04
N PRO A 36 21.01 8.29 1.89
CA PRO A 36 20.91 6.97 2.46
C PRO A 36 19.95 7.02 3.64
N GLN A 37 18.64 7.18 3.39
CA GLN A 37 17.65 6.74 4.38
C GLN A 37 17.48 5.22 4.29
N LYS A 38 18.55 4.52 4.66
CA LYS A 38 18.48 3.17 5.21
C LYS A 38 18.65 3.33 6.72
N GLY A 39 17.56 3.28 7.50
CA GLY A 39 17.68 3.38 8.95
C GLY A 39 16.38 3.14 9.70
N GLN A 40 16.27 1.93 10.26
CA GLN A 40 15.25 1.40 11.18
C GLN A 40 13.86 1.12 10.58
N PRO A 41 13.21 -0.02 10.94
CA PRO A 41 11.76 -0.02 11.00
C PRO A 41 11.40 1.04 12.03
N ALA A 42 11.10 2.26 11.58
CA ALA A 42 10.59 3.31 12.44
C ALA A 42 9.38 2.69 13.15
N ALA A 43 9.45 2.58 14.47
CA ALA A 43 8.33 2.13 15.27
C ALA A 43 7.13 2.95 14.79
N THR A 44 6.19 2.32 14.09
CA THR A 44 5.14 3.06 13.40
C THR A 44 4.39 3.85 14.45
N ASP A 45 4.34 5.18 14.29
CA ASP A 45 3.64 6.03 15.23
C ASP A 45 2.20 5.52 15.38
N ARG A 46 1.72 5.43 16.63
CA ARG A 46 0.39 4.85 16.89
C ARG A 46 -0.69 5.61 16.13
N GLY A 47 -0.58 6.93 15.98
CA GLY A 47 -1.53 7.73 15.22
C GLY A 47 -1.50 7.39 13.73
N GLN A 48 -0.31 7.18 13.15
CA GLN A 48 -0.18 6.70 11.77
C GLN A 48 -0.81 5.31 11.57
N GLN A 49 -0.64 4.39 12.53
CA GLN A 49 -1.31 3.08 12.47
C GLN A 49 -2.84 3.23 12.51
N VAL A 50 -3.36 4.05 13.42
CA VAL A 50 -4.79 4.31 13.55
C VAL A 50 -5.34 4.93 12.27
N PHE A 51 -4.62 5.87 11.67
CA PHE A 51 -4.99 6.48 10.39
C PHE A 51 -5.11 5.43 9.28
N ASN A 52 -4.06 4.64 9.04
CA ASN A 52 -4.03 3.63 7.99
C ASN A 52 -5.13 2.57 8.15
N GLN A 53 -5.44 2.19 9.40
CA GLN A 53 -6.45 1.18 9.69
C GLN A 53 -7.88 1.70 9.55
N ASN A 54 -8.12 3.01 9.77
CA ASN A 54 -9.48 3.52 9.95
C ASN A 54 -9.94 4.54 8.90
N CYS A 55 -9.06 5.42 8.44
CA CYS A 55 -9.47 6.61 7.69
C CYS A 55 -9.86 6.31 6.23
N LEU A 56 -9.26 5.29 5.62
CA LEU A 56 -9.52 4.91 4.21
C LEU A 56 -10.65 3.88 4.04
N ARG A 57 -11.33 3.50 5.13
CA ARG A 57 -12.40 2.49 5.10
C ARG A 57 -13.68 3.00 4.42
N CYS A 58 -13.90 4.30 4.42
CA CYS A 58 -15.15 4.91 3.97
C CYS A 58 -14.98 5.85 2.78
N HIS A 59 -13.85 6.54 2.68
CA HIS A 59 -13.53 7.45 1.59
C HIS A 59 -12.01 7.60 1.48
N ASN A 60 -11.54 8.13 0.34
CA ASN A 60 -10.15 8.54 0.21
C ASN A 60 -9.89 9.77 1.09
N THR A 61 -8.72 9.81 1.73
CA THR A 61 -8.32 10.97 2.51
C THR A 61 -7.94 12.12 1.58
N PRO A 62 -8.24 13.38 1.93
CA PRO A 62 -7.75 14.52 1.17
C PRO A 62 -6.21 14.61 1.27
N GLU A 63 -5.58 15.32 0.33
CA GLU A 63 -4.13 15.59 0.31
C GLU A 63 -3.63 16.32 1.57
N GLY A 64 -4.53 16.98 2.31
CA GLY A 64 -4.25 17.61 3.58
C GLY A 64 -5.40 18.45 4.12
N PHE A 65 -5.17 19.09 5.25
CA PHE A 65 -6.08 20.05 5.87
C PHE A 65 -5.31 21.03 6.76
N SER A 66 -5.94 22.16 7.10
CA SER A 66 -5.36 23.12 8.04
C SER A 66 -5.21 22.50 9.43
N PRO A 67 -4.08 22.73 10.15
CA PRO A 67 -3.92 22.24 11.52
C PRO A 67 -5.01 22.70 12.49
N SER A 68 -5.63 23.86 12.22
CA SER A 68 -6.73 24.40 13.04
C SER A 68 -7.96 23.49 13.09
N ILE A 69 -8.18 22.65 12.06
CA ILE A 69 -9.33 21.74 11.99
C ILE A 69 -9.00 20.30 12.39
N SER A 70 -7.74 19.97 12.68
CA SER A 70 -7.30 18.63 13.09
C SER A 70 -8.11 18.07 14.26
N GLY A 71 -8.42 18.92 15.25
CA GLY A 71 -9.24 18.54 16.40
C GLY A 71 -10.67 18.15 16.03
N THR A 72 -11.29 18.87 15.10
CA THR A 72 -12.64 18.58 14.61
C THR A 72 -12.67 17.27 13.84
N ILE A 73 -11.69 17.06 12.94
CA ILE A 73 -11.57 15.82 12.17
C ILE A 73 -11.35 14.63 13.10
N ALA A 74 -10.42 14.72 14.06
CA ALA A 74 -10.15 13.63 14.99
C ALA A 74 -11.37 13.30 15.87
N LYS A 75 -12.14 14.30 16.33
CA LYS A 75 -13.39 14.08 17.08
C LYS A 75 -14.47 13.42 16.24
N HIS A 76 -14.65 13.88 15.00
CA HIS A 76 -15.56 13.25 14.05
C HIS A 76 -15.16 11.78 13.85
N MET A 77 -13.87 11.52 13.64
CA MET A 77 -13.38 10.16 13.44
C MET A 77 -13.50 9.28 14.67
N ARG A 78 -13.37 9.83 15.88
CA ARG A 78 -13.63 9.09 17.11
C ARG A 78 -15.03 8.45 17.09
N VAL A 79 -16.05 9.22 16.71
CA VAL A 79 -17.43 8.74 16.65
C VAL A 79 -17.63 7.83 15.45
N ARG A 80 -17.17 8.24 14.25
CA ARG A 80 -17.47 7.53 13.00
C ARG A 80 -16.67 6.24 12.80
N ALA A 81 -15.43 6.18 13.26
CA ALA A 81 -14.60 4.99 13.22
C ALA A 81 -14.58 4.21 14.55
N GLY A 82 -15.32 4.67 15.56
CA GLY A 82 -15.38 4.00 16.87
C GLY A 82 -14.03 3.95 17.59
N LEU A 83 -13.25 5.03 17.53
CA LEU A 83 -11.91 5.04 18.12
C LEU A 83 -11.99 5.10 19.65
N SER A 84 -11.10 4.34 20.30
CA SER A 84 -10.86 4.46 21.74
C SER A 84 -10.31 5.85 22.10
N ASP A 85 -10.36 6.20 23.39
CA ASP A 85 -9.73 7.44 23.89
C ASP A 85 -8.25 7.55 23.54
N LYS A 86 -7.53 6.43 23.64
CA LYS A 86 -6.11 6.35 23.34
C LYS A 86 -5.85 6.55 21.85
N ASP A 87 -6.66 5.94 20.99
CA ASP A 87 -6.49 6.03 19.54
C ASP A 87 -6.89 7.40 19.00
N TYR A 88 -7.94 8.00 19.57
CA TYR A 88 -8.30 9.39 19.29
C TYR A 88 -7.13 10.34 19.60
N LYS A 89 -6.53 10.24 20.78
CA LYS A 89 -5.40 11.11 21.18
C LYS A 89 -4.17 10.87 20.31
N ALA A 90 -3.87 9.61 19.98
CA ALA A 90 -2.77 9.28 19.08
C ALA A 90 -3.00 9.85 17.67
N LEU A 91 -4.21 9.71 17.13
CA LEU A 91 -4.57 10.27 15.82
C LEU A 91 -4.50 11.80 15.82
N LEU A 92 -4.96 12.45 16.90
CA LEU A 92 -4.88 13.91 17.02
C LEU A 92 -3.43 14.41 17.01
N LYS A 93 -2.54 13.73 17.72
CA LYS A 93 -1.10 14.05 17.71
C LYS A 93 -0.50 13.84 16.32
N PHE A 94 -0.90 12.78 15.62
CA PHE A 94 -0.44 12.53 14.25
C PHE A 94 -0.90 13.60 13.26
N PHE A 95 -2.11 14.13 13.41
CA PHE A 95 -2.63 15.22 12.57
C PHE A 95 -2.05 16.60 12.87
N ASN A 96 -1.41 16.78 14.02
CA ASN A 96 -0.82 18.04 14.44
C ASN A 96 0.42 17.75 15.30
N PRO A 97 1.52 17.32 14.67
CA PRO A 97 2.75 16.93 15.36
C PRO A 97 3.45 18.11 16.05
#